data_AF-T0M8J8-F1
#
_entry.id   AF-T0M8J8-F1
#
_cell.length_a   1.000
_cell.length_b   1.000
_cell.length_c   1.000
_cell.angle_alpha   90.00
_cell.angle_beta   90.00
_cell.angle_gamma   90.00
#
_symmetry.space_group_name_H-M   'P 1'
#
loop_
_entity.id
_entity.type
_entity.pdbx_description
1 polymer ?
#
loop_
_entity_poly.entity_id
_entity_poly.type
_entity_poly.pdbx_seq_one_letter_code
_entity_poly.pdbx_strand_id
1 'polypeptide(L)'
;MDSGNFIHKTEERKDILRAPLSEGHKSVIYTAVEDKNVAEDVINIIEHTIRSSESDNKFDIIVEALNPLIQNKAKLIVGKLYIYKRRPCKFNNKCKEENCIFVHDKDKNLKKRKVDESTIKRVKTFDSSRTKEVIFNRVDINKYNENDIREYANKFGNVVNLKKLNDSKWVIVFEDEESAKKLVDSRDLVLGDSNIKKYYNIIENLKRFELVNLIEKQEGLINQLNNDSVTNELKRNLYKIKTLIKDEIFFNKETKINNNTQSLYFNSFLN
;
A
#
# COMPACT_ATOMS: atom_id res chain seq x y z
N MET A 1 2.69 6.64 -48.53
CA MET A 1 2.47 5.56 -47.55
C MET A 1 3.61 5.68 -46.55
N ASP A 2 3.47 6.57 -45.57
CA ASP A 2 4.52 6.86 -44.60
C ASP A 2 4.18 6.19 -43.27
N SER A 3 4.82 5.04 -43.05
CA SER A 3 4.78 4.29 -41.81
C SER A 3 5.68 4.98 -40.79
N GLY A 4 5.12 5.96 -40.07
CA GLY A 4 5.79 6.64 -38.97
C GLY A 4 6.23 5.67 -37.86
N ASN A 5 7.54 5.51 -37.72
CA ASN A 5 8.18 4.86 -36.57
C ASN A 5 7.93 5.71 -35.32
N PHE A 6 6.94 5.33 -34.51
CA PHE A 6 6.75 5.87 -33.17
C PHE A 6 7.82 5.30 -32.23
N ILE A 7 8.98 5.96 -32.20
CA ILE A 7 9.96 5.80 -31.13
C ILE A 7 9.40 6.51 -29.91
N HIS A 8 8.87 5.73 -28.96
CA HIS A 8 8.48 6.21 -27.65
C HIS A 8 9.65 6.94 -26.98
N LYS A 9 9.43 8.21 -26.63
CA LYS A 9 10.31 9.03 -25.78
C LYS A 9 10.77 8.20 -24.59
N THR A 10 12.09 8.06 -24.45
CA THR A 10 12.75 7.44 -23.31
C THR A 10 12.45 8.25 -22.06
N GLU A 11 11.43 7.85 -21.32
CA GLU A 11 11.33 8.12 -19.87
C GLU A 11 12.71 7.85 -19.25
N GLU A 12 13.21 8.77 -18.43
CA GLU A 12 14.43 8.59 -17.64
C GLU A 12 14.39 7.21 -16.98
N ARG A 13 15.19 6.28 -17.52
CA ARG A 13 15.18 4.89 -17.07
C ARG A 13 15.94 4.85 -15.76
N LYS A 14 15.24 5.09 -14.64
CA LYS A 14 15.74 4.74 -13.30
C LYS A 14 16.28 3.32 -13.36
N ASP A 15 17.47 3.10 -12.80
CA ASP A 15 18.04 1.76 -12.75
C ASP A 15 17.17 0.83 -11.89
N ILE A 16 16.79 -0.30 -12.48
CA ILE A 16 15.82 -1.27 -11.93
C ILE A 16 16.45 -2.65 -11.79
N LEU A 17 17.58 -2.88 -12.45
CA LEU A 17 18.29 -4.14 -12.32
C LEU A 17 19.01 -4.16 -10.97
N ARG A 18 18.98 -5.32 -10.32
CA ARG A 18 19.66 -5.56 -9.05
C ARG A 18 20.54 -6.78 -9.21
N ALA A 19 21.69 -6.75 -8.55
CA ALA A 19 22.56 -7.91 -8.40
C ALA A 19 22.30 -8.55 -7.01
N PRO A 20 22.11 -9.87 -6.92
CA PRO A 20 22.06 -10.84 -8.02
C PRO A 20 20.79 -10.71 -8.87
N LEU A 21 20.88 -11.07 -10.15
CA LEU A 21 19.74 -11.09 -11.06
C LEU A 21 18.71 -12.13 -10.61
N SER A 22 17.43 -11.78 -10.72
CA SER A 22 16.35 -12.74 -10.44
C SER A 22 16.33 -13.89 -11.44
N GLU A 23 15.86 -15.07 -11.05
CA GLU A 23 15.75 -16.24 -11.95
C GLU A 23 14.96 -15.94 -13.23
N GLY A 24 13.96 -15.05 -13.15
CA GLY A 24 13.23 -14.58 -14.33
C GLY A 24 14.10 -13.78 -15.32
N HIS A 25 15.03 -12.97 -14.82
CA HIS A 25 16.00 -12.25 -15.66
C HIS A 25 17.02 -13.22 -16.26
N LYS A 26 17.52 -14.19 -15.48
CA LYS A 26 18.43 -15.22 -15.98
C LYS A 26 17.78 -16.05 -17.09
N SER A 27 16.52 -16.45 -16.92
CA SER A 27 15.74 -17.16 -17.94
C SER A 27 15.62 -16.38 -19.25
N VAL A 28 15.44 -15.06 -19.20
CA VAL A 28 15.45 -14.20 -20.40
C VAL A 28 16.80 -14.26 -21.12
N ILE A 29 17.90 -14.27 -20.38
CA ILE A 29 19.26 -14.37 -20.95
C ILE A 29 19.46 -15.76 -21.57
N TYR A 30 19.13 -16.83 -20.85
CA TYR A 30 19.21 -18.21 -21.34
C TYR A 30 18.35 -18.49 -22.57
N THR A 31 17.24 -17.77 -22.72
CA THR A 31 16.39 -17.90 -23.93
C THR A 31 16.97 -17.12 -25.11
N ALA A 32 17.79 -16.09 -24.86
CA ALA A 32 18.33 -15.21 -25.90
C ALA A 32 19.75 -15.59 -26.37
N VAL A 33 20.48 -16.34 -25.54
CA VAL A 33 21.84 -16.81 -25.81
C VAL A 33 21.82 -18.33 -25.88
N GLU A 34 22.18 -18.88 -27.05
CA GLU A 34 22.12 -20.32 -27.33
C GLU A 34 23.17 -21.11 -26.53
N ASP A 35 24.35 -20.54 -26.33
CA ASP A 35 25.43 -21.15 -25.55
C ASP A 35 25.26 -20.83 -24.06
N LYS A 36 25.14 -21.89 -23.24
CA LYS A 36 24.95 -21.79 -21.79
C LYS A 36 26.14 -21.14 -21.08
N ASN A 37 27.38 -21.38 -21.54
CA ASN A 37 28.57 -20.80 -20.93
C ASN A 37 28.61 -19.30 -21.21
N VAL A 38 28.32 -18.91 -22.46
CA VAL A 38 28.20 -17.50 -22.86
C VAL A 38 27.07 -16.81 -22.09
N ALA A 39 25.96 -17.51 -21.83
CA ALA A 39 24.85 -16.98 -21.03
C ALA A 39 25.27 -16.69 -19.57
N GLU A 40 26.07 -17.56 -18.95
CA GLU A 40 26.62 -17.32 -17.61
C GLU A 40 27.63 -16.17 -17.59
N ASP A 41 28.48 -16.06 -18.61
CA ASP A 41 29.37 -14.91 -18.76
C ASP A 41 28.59 -13.60 -18.91
N VAL A 42 27.50 -13.60 -19.69
CA VAL A 42 26.59 -12.44 -19.80
C VAL A 42 25.98 -12.10 -18.43
N ILE A 43 25.51 -13.08 -17.66
CA ILE A 43 24.96 -12.86 -16.31
C ILE A 43 26.03 -12.23 -15.40
N ASN A 44 27.23 -12.78 -15.38
CA ASN A 44 28.34 -12.31 -14.56
C ASN A 44 28.75 -10.88 -14.91
N ILE A 45 28.85 -10.56 -16.21
CA ILE A 45 29.19 -9.21 -16.69
C ILE A 45 28.10 -8.21 -16.28
N ILE A 46 26.81 -8.56 -16.42
CA ILE A 46 25.70 -7.69 -15.98
C ILE A 46 25.75 -7.46 -14.47
N GLU A 47 25.88 -8.52 -13.67
CA GLU A 47 25.92 -8.40 -12.21
C GLU A 47 27.13 -7.62 -11.72
N HIS A 48 28.30 -7.82 -12.34
CA HIS A 48 29.50 -7.07 -12.05
C HIS A 48 29.31 -5.59 -12.35
N THR A 49 28.79 -5.26 -13.55
CA THR A 49 28.54 -3.88 -13.98
C THR A 49 27.52 -3.16 -13.08
N ILE A 50 26.50 -3.87 -12.59
CA ILE A 50 25.54 -3.33 -11.62
C ILE A 50 26.22 -2.99 -10.28
N ARG A 51 27.17 -3.83 -9.82
CA ARG A 51 27.88 -3.63 -8.55
C ARG A 51 28.97 -2.57 -8.64
N SER A 52 29.64 -2.44 -9.78
CA SER A 52 30.82 -1.57 -9.95
C SER A 52 30.50 -0.17 -10.47
N SER A 53 29.32 0.04 -11.07
CA SER A 53 28.93 1.36 -11.58
C SER A 53 28.18 2.18 -10.54
N GLU A 54 28.62 3.43 -10.33
CA GLU A 54 27.91 4.42 -9.52
C GLU A 54 26.86 5.22 -10.32
N SER A 55 26.71 4.94 -11.63
CA SER A 55 25.77 5.70 -12.47
C SER A 55 24.31 5.38 -12.18
N ASP A 56 23.46 6.40 -12.29
CA ASP A 56 22.00 6.28 -12.16
C ASP A 56 21.34 5.54 -13.33
N ASN A 57 22.01 5.50 -14.49
CA ASN A 57 21.54 4.81 -15.69
C ASN A 57 22.62 3.85 -16.22
N LYS A 58 22.52 2.59 -15.83
CA LYS A 58 23.47 1.54 -16.21
C LYS A 58 23.17 0.90 -17.56
N PHE A 59 22.13 1.35 -18.29
CA PHE A 59 21.70 0.70 -19.52
C PHE A 59 22.81 0.66 -20.57
N ASP A 60 23.37 1.81 -20.93
CA ASP A 60 24.37 1.91 -21.99
C ASP A 60 25.69 1.25 -21.58
N ILE A 61 26.08 1.37 -20.29
CA ILE A 61 27.27 0.72 -19.74
C ILE A 61 27.18 -0.80 -19.84
N ILE A 62 26.01 -1.38 -19.50
CA ILE A 62 25.80 -2.82 -19.62
C ILE A 62 25.83 -3.25 -21.09
N VAL A 63 25.23 -2.46 -22.00
CA VAL A 63 25.28 -2.76 -23.44
C VAL A 63 26.71 -2.73 -23.98
N GLU A 64 27.50 -1.75 -23.59
CA GLU A 64 28.90 -1.62 -23.97
C GLU A 64 29.74 -2.79 -23.45
N ALA A 65 29.56 -3.19 -22.18
CA ALA A 65 30.26 -4.32 -21.59
C ALA A 65 29.92 -5.67 -22.24
N LEU A 66 28.68 -5.83 -22.74
CA LEU A 66 28.21 -7.06 -23.38
C LEU A 66 28.51 -7.14 -24.88
N ASN A 67 28.74 -6.00 -25.55
CA ASN A 67 28.97 -5.94 -26.99
C ASN A 67 30.11 -6.85 -27.48
N PRO A 68 31.26 -6.96 -26.80
CA PRO A 68 32.33 -7.88 -27.22
C PRO A 68 31.90 -9.35 -27.26
N LEU A 69 30.93 -9.73 -26.42
CA LEU A 69 30.53 -11.12 -26.23
C LEU A 69 29.33 -11.52 -27.12
N ILE A 70 28.34 -10.64 -27.23
CA ILE A 70 27.05 -10.95 -27.91
C ILE A 70 26.67 -9.91 -28.98
N GLN A 71 27.54 -8.93 -29.23
CA GLN A 71 27.45 -7.95 -30.32
C GLN A 71 26.05 -7.33 -30.44
N ASN A 72 25.46 -7.40 -31.64
CA ASN A 72 24.16 -6.80 -31.99
C ASN A 72 23.00 -7.28 -31.10
N LYS A 73 23.15 -8.39 -30.35
CA LYS A 73 22.14 -8.89 -29.41
C LYS A 73 22.16 -8.15 -28.07
N ALA A 74 23.26 -7.47 -27.70
CA ALA A 74 23.43 -6.82 -26.39
C ALA A 74 22.29 -5.85 -26.06
N LYS A 75 22.05 -4.87 -26.93
CA LYS A 75 20.99 -3.86 -26.74
C LYS A 75 19.59 -4.47 -26.62
N LEU A 76 19.33 -5.55 -27.36
CA LEU A 76 18.04 -6.24 -27.35
C LEU A 76 17.84 -7.03 -26.05
N ILE A 77 18.87 -7.73 -25.57
CA ILE A 77 18.83 -8.47 -24.31
C ILE A 77 18.65 -7.51 -23.14
N VAL A 78 19.49 -6.47 -23.03
CA VAL A 78 19.37 -5.46 -21.96
C VAL A 78 18.01 -4.76 -22.02
N GLY A 79 17.51 -4.46 -23.23
CA GLY A 79 16.16 -3.95 -23.44
C GLY A 79 15.06 -4.85 -22.86
N LYS A 80 15.13 -6.17 -23.12
CA LYS A 80 14.19 -7.15 -22.57
C LYS A 80 14.26 -7.21 -21.04
N LEU A 81 15.47 -7.16 -20.46
CA LEU A 81 15.67 -7.16 -19.01
C LEU A 81 15.02 -5.96 -18.34
N TYR A 82 15.18 -4.75 -18.90
CA TYR A 82 14.59 -3.52 -18.35
C TYR A 82 13.06 -3.45 -18.49
N ILE A 83 12.46 -4.26 -19.36
CA ILE A 83 11.00 -4.34 -19.58
C ILE A 83 10.38 -5.53 -18.84
N TYR A 84 11.19 -6.49 -18.41
CA TYR A 84 10.75 -7.74 -17.80
C TYR A 84 9.78 -7.49 -16.65
N LYS A 85 8.55 -8.02 -16.80
CA LYS A 85 7.42 -7.91 -15.87
C LYS A 85 7.12 -6.47 -15.44
N ARG A 86 7.29 -5.47 -16.32
CA ARG A 86 6.87 -4.08 -16.08
C ARG A 86 5.54 -3.70 -16.71
N ARG A 87 5.25 -4.22 -17.91
CA ARG A 87 4.00 -3.95 -18.62
C ARG A 87 3.05 -5.14 -18.51
N PRO A 88 1.73 -4.92 -18.41
CA PRO A 88 0.77 -6.00 -18.48
C PRO A 88 0.84 -6.65 -19.88
N CYS A 89 0.77 -7.98 -19.93
CA CYS A 89 0.69 -8.69 -21.20
C CYS A 89 -0.61 -8.33 -21.90
N LYS A 90 -0.53 -7.97 -23.19
CA LYS A 90 -1.69 -7.67 -24.03
C LYS A 90 -2.73 -8.80 -24.01
N PHE A 91 -2.28 -10.05 -23.93
CA PHE A 91 -3.13 -11.24 -23.93
C PHE A 91 -3.46 -11.74 -22.53
N ASN A 92 -2.83 -11.19 -21.49
CA ASN A 92 -3.07 -11.52 -20.08
C ASN A 92 -3.24 -13.05 -19.86
N ASN A 93 -4.41 -13.51 -19.40
CA ASN A 93 -4.69 -14.93 -19.14
C ASN A 93 -4.75 -15.83 -20.39
N LYS A 94 -4.87 -15.25 -21.59
CA LYS A 94 -4.89 -15.94 -22.89
C LYS A 94 -3.52 -16.02 -23.56
N CYS A 95 -2.46 -15.52 -22.91
CA CYS A 95 -1.11 -15.66 -23.43
C CYS A 95 -0.69 -17.13 -23.47
N LYS A 96 -0.09 -17.56 -24.58
CA LYS A 96 0.44 -18.92 -24.78
C LYS A 96 1.96 -19.00 -24.67
N GLU A 97 2.65 -17.87 -24.48
CA GLU A 97 4.10 -17.87 -24.24
C GLU A 97 4.40 -18.31 -22.81
N GLU A 98 5.12 -19.42 -22.66
CA GLU A 98 5.53 -19.96 -21.36
C GLU A 98 6.44 -18.99 -20.59
N ASN A 99 7.33 -18.28 -21.29
CA ASN A 99 8.29 -17.33 -20.71
C ASN A 99 8.03 -15.89 -21.13
N CYS A 100 6.75 -15.46 -21.15
CA CYS A 100 6.41 -14.10 -21.55
C CYS A 100 7.10 -13.05 -20.66
N ILE A 101 7.72 -12.06 -21.31
CA ILE A 101 8.42 -10.96 -20.63
C ILE A 101 7.47 -9.95 -19.96
N PHE A 102 6.16 -10.09 -20.14
CA PHE A 102 5.15 -9.17 -19.62
C PHE A 102 4.40 -9.76 -18.42
N VAL A 103 3.76 -8.91 -17.63
CA VAL A 103 3.02 -9.33 -16.42
C VAL A 103 1.70 -9.97 -16.81
N HIS A 104 1.48 -11.22 -16.40
CA HIS A 104 0.14 -11.83 -16.41
C HIS A 104 -0.53 -11.72 -15.03
N ASP A 105 -1.86 -11.69 -15.00
CA ASP A 105 -2.59 -11.74 -13.73
C ASP A 105 -2.38 -13.07 -12.98
N LYS A 106 -2.06 -14.16 -13.70
CA LYS A 106 -1.62 -15.43 -13.09
C LYS A 106 -0.31 -15.27 -12.30
N ASP A 107 0.65 -14.48 -12.81
CA ASP A 107 1.95 -14.24 -12.15
C ASP A 107 1.82 -13.44 -10.85
N LYS A 108 0.80 -12.57 -10.74
CA LYS A 108 0.57 -11.76 -9.53
C LYS A 108 0.20 -12.60 -8.31
N ASN A 109 -0.28 -13.82 -8.51
CA ASN A 109 -0.65 -14.74 -7.44
C ASN A 109 0.57 -15.47 -6.85
N LEU A 110 1.70 -15.57 -7.57
CA LEU A 110 2.87 -16.35 -7.15
C LEU A 110 3.87 -15.55 -6.28
N LYS A 111 3.86 -14.21 -6.34
CA LYS A 111 4.74 -13.34 -5.54
C LYS A 111 4.17 -12.94 -4.17
N LYS A 112 3.04 -13.50 -3.76
CA LYS A 112 2.55 -13.30 -2.40
C LYS A 112 3.31 -14.22 -1.46
N ARG A 113 4.34 -13.67 -0.81
CA ARG A 113 4.77 -14.11 0.52
C ARG A 113 3.51 -14.41 1.34
N LYS A 114 3.53 -15.53 2.06
CA LYS A 114 2.52 -15.96 3.05
C LYS A 114 2.18 -14.81 4.02
N VAL A 115 1.27 -13.97 3.59
CA VAL A 115 0.40 -13.11 4.38
C VAL A 115 -0.94 -13.24 3.66
N ASP A 116 -1.87 -13.94 4.31
CA ASP A 116 -3.05 -14.50 3.68
C ASP A 116 -3.78 -13.51 2.76
N GLU A 117 -3.83 -13.88 1.48
CA GLU A 117 -4.38 -13.10 0.38
C GLU A 117 -5.92 -13.04 0.40
N SER A 118 -6.56 -13.62 1.42
CA SER A 118 -8.01 -13.50 1.62
C SER A 118 -8.43 -12.14 2.19
N THR A 119 -7.51 -11.33 2.74
CA THR A 119 -7.88 -10.02 3.31
C THR A 119 -7.77 -8.86 2.31
N ILE A 120 -6.91 -8.91 1.28
CA ILE A 120 -6.57 -7.71 0.49
C ILE A 120 -7.30 -7.62 -0.86
N LYS A 121 -7.75 -8.75 -1.46
CA LYS A 121 -8.40 -8.71 -2.79
C LYS A 121 -9.89 -8.33 -2.78
N ARG A 122 -10.51 -8.12 -1.61
CA ARG A 122 -11.83 -7.45 -1.49
C ARG A 122 -11.75 -5.95 -1.16
N VAL A 123 -10.56 -5.34 -1.15
CA VAL A 123 -10.38 -3.91 -0.84
C VAL A 123 -10.22 -3.05 -2.11
N LYS A 124 -10.98 -3.36 -3.17
CA LYS A 124 -11.20 -2.42 -4.30
C LYS A 124 -12.61 -1.82 -4.32
N THR A 125 -13.45 -2.19 -3.36
CA THR A 125 -14.79 -1.63 -3.16
C THR A 125 -15.04 -1.36 -1.67
N PHE A 126 -14.00 -1.04 -0.89
CA PHE A 126 -14.26 -0.35 0.36
C PHE A 126 -14.47 1.11 -0.02
N ASP A 127 -15.74 1.49 -0.07
CA ASP A 127 -16.16 2.86 -0.29
C ASP A 127 -15.62 3.70 0.88
N SER A 128 -14.38 4.18 0.75
CA SER A 128 -13.70 4.99 1.76
C SER A 128 -14.49 6.26 2.10
N SER A 129 -15.51 6.59 1.28
CA SER A 129 -16.47 7.66 1.52
C SER A 129 -17.33 7.48 2.77
N ARG A 130 -17.35 6.30 3.42
CA ARG A 130 -18.16 6.06 4.63
C ARG A 130 -17.46 6.31 5.96
N THR A 131 -16.24 6.85 5.95
CA THR A 131 -15.52 7.13 7.21
C THR A 131 -15.67 8.59 7.59
N LYS A 132 -16.03 8.84 8.87
CA LYS A 132 -16.09 10.19 9.46
C LYS A 132 -14.71 10.75 9.80
N GLU A 133 -13.66 9.96 9.58
CA GLU A 133 -12.30 10.26 10.05
C GLU A 133 -11.38 10.61 8.89
N VAL A 134 -10.74 11.78 8.99
CA VAL A 134 -9.77 12.27 8.00
C VAL A 134 -8.43 12.51 8.67
N ILE A 135 -7.35 12.13 7.99
CA ILE A 135 -5.98 12.37 8.43
C ILE A 135 -5.41 13.55 7.65
N PHE A 136 -4.85 14.51 8.38
CA PHE A 136 -3.88 15.46 7.84
C PHE A 136 -2.48 14.94 8.10
N ASN A 137 -1.66 14.91 7.05
CA ASN A 137 -0.28 14.43 7.10
C ASN A 137 0.67 15.50 6.59
N ARG A 138 1.85 15.59 7.21
CA ARG A 138 2.88 16.63 7.01
C ARG A 138 2.46 18.02 7.49
N VAL A 139 1.68 18.10 8.56
CA VAL A 139 1.36 19.38 9.22
C VAL A 139 2.62 19.87 9.95
N ASP A 140 3.05 21.10 9.68
CA ASP A 140 4.16 21.72 10.42
C ASP A 140 3.65 22.31 11.74
N ILE A 141 4.05 21.72 12.86
CA ILE A 141 3.61 22.12 14.20
C ILE A 141 4.12 23.51 14.62
N ASN A 142 5.21 23.97 14.02
CA ASN A 142 5.73 25.31 14.33
C ASN A 142 4.90 26.40 13.66
N LYS A 143 4.17 26.05 12.59
CA LYS A 143 3.37 26.97 11.78
C LYS A 143 1.89 26.90 12.12
N TYR A 144 1.37 25.72 12.46
CA TYR A 144 -0.05 25.49 12.67
C TYR A 144 -0.31 24.79 14.00
N ASN A 145 -1.24 25.31 14.78
CA ASN A 145 -1.70 24.76 16.04
C ASN A 145 -3.04 24.01 15.88
N GLU A 146 -3.53 23.43 16.98
CA GLU A 146 -4.82 22.71 17.03
C GLU A 146 -6.02 23.56 16.58
N ASN A 147 -6.05 24.85 16.95
CA ASN A 147 -7.15 25.75 16.61
C ASN A 147 -7.18 26.03 15.11
N ASP A 148 -6.01 26.23 14.47
CA ASP A 148 -5.93 26.46 13.03
C ASP A 148 -6.49 25.25 12.25
N ILE A 149 -6.13 24.04 12.67
CA ILE A 149 -6.60 22.79 12.05
C ILE A 149 -8.11 22.65 12.24
N ARG A 150 -8.62 22.90 13.46
CA ARG A 150 -10.04 22.83 13.77
C ARG A 150 -10.84 23.87 12.98
N GLU A 151 -10.37 25.10 12.90
CA GLU A 151 -11.03 26.18 12.15
C GLU A 151 -11.10 25.85 10.66
N TYR A 152 -10.00 25.34 10.08
CA TYR A 152 -10.00 24.88 8.69
C TYR A 152 -10.98 23.73 8.45
N ALA A 153 -10.97 22.71 9.33
CA ALA A 153 -11.83 21.54 9.19
C ALA A 153 -13.33 21.91 9.37
N ASN A 154 -13.64 22.84 10.26
CA ASN A 154 -15.01 23.33 10.50
C ASN A 154 -15.65 24.00 9.28
N LYS A 155 -14.88 24.41 8.27
CA LYS A 155 -15.40 24.91 6.98
C LYS A 155 -16.16 23.82 6.19
N PHE A 156 -15.88 22.55 6.47
CA PHE A 156 -16.48 21.41 5.75
C PHE A 156 -17.59 20.73 6.54
N GLY A 157 -17.66 20.95 7.86
CA GLY A 157 -18.70 20.43 8.75
C GLY A 157 -18.27 20.40 10.21
N ASN A 158 -19.15 19.94 11.10
CA ASN A 158 -18.89 19.96 12.54
C ASN A 158 -17.83 18.92 12.95
N VAL A 159 -16.74 19.38 13.55
CA VAL A 159 -15.66 18.51 14.06
C VAL A 159 -15.99 18.08 15.49
N VAL A 160 -16.28 16.79 15.67
CA VAL A 160 -16.54 16.19 16.99
C VAL A 160 -15.24 16.01 17.77
N ASN A 161 -14.17 15.63 17.09
CA ASN A 161 -12.90 15.36 17.75
C ASN A 161 -11.72 15.72 16.86
N LEU A 162 -10.65 16.21 17.48
CA LEU A 162 -9.37 16.47 16.86
C LEU A 162 -8.29 15.81 17.69
N LYS A 163 -7.46 14.96 17.08
CA LYS A 163 -6.42 14.22 17.79
C LYS A 163 -5.10 14.32 17.05
N LYS A 164 -4.06 14.79 17.74
CA LYS A 164 -2.68 14.69 17.27
C LYS A 164 -2.21 13.24 17.36
N LEU A 165 -1.73 12.67 16.24
CA LEU A 165 -1.10 11.35 16.23
C LEU A 165 0.41 11.44 16.45
N ASN A 166 1.05 12.39 15.78
CA ASN A 166 2.46 12.74 15.97
C ASN A 166 2.69 14.18 15.52
N ASP A 167 3.94 14.68 15.56
CA ASP A 167 4.27 16.07 15.24
C ASP A 167 3.91 16.50 13.81
N SER A 168 3.69 15.53 12.91
CA SER A 168 3.36 15.78 11.51
C SER A 168 1.96 15.29 11.11
N LYS A 169 1.18 14.70 12.03
CA LYS A 169 -0.07 14.01 11.71
C LYS A 169 -1.18 14.28 12.71
N TRP A 170 -2.36 14.55 12.16
CA TRP A 170 -3.59 14.81 12.90
C TRP A 170 -4.73 13.96 12.35
N VAL A 171 -5.61 13.51 13.23
CA VAL A 171 -6.88 12.86 12.91
C VAL A 171 -8.01 13.80 13.27
N ILE A 172 -8.93 13.98 12.34
CA ILE A 172 -10.09 14.81 12.43
C ILE A 172 -11.30 13.88 12.34
N VAL A 173 -12.18 13.95 13.32
CA VAL A 173 -13.41 13.17 13.36
C VAL A 173 -14.59 14.12 13.21
N PHE A 174 -15.32 13.97 12.12
CA PHE A 174 -16.54 14.72 11.83
C PHE A 174 -17.76 14.07 12.49
N GLU A 175 -18.80 14.87 12.67
CA GLU A 175 -20.10 14.40 13.15
C GLU A 175 -20.76 13.45 12.14
N ASP A 176 -20.62 13.76 10.85
CA ASP A 176 -21.22 13.04 9.73
C ASP A 176 -20.19 12.65 8.65
N GLU A 177 -20.54 11.66 7.84
CA GLU A 177 -19.67 11.13 6.77
C GLU A 177 -19.56 12.09 5.58
N GLU A 178 -20.58 12.93 5.36
CA GLU A 178 -20.65 13.85 4.23
C GLU A 178 -19.63 14.99 4.39
N SER A 179 -19.45 15.48 5.61
CA SER A 179 -18.45 16.48 5.99
C SER A 179 -17.03 15.99 5.76
N ALA A 180 -16.73 14.75 6.19
CA ALA A 180 -15.44 14.10 5.92
C ALA A 180 -15.20 13.98 4.41
N LYS A 181 -16.25 13.61 3.66
CA LYS A 181 -16.21 13.51 2.20
C LYS A 181 -15.95 14.84 1.51
N LYS A 182 -16.70 15.89 1.87
CA LYS A 182 -16.48 17.26 1.37
C LYS A 182 -15.05 17.72 1.59
N LEU A 183 -14.49 17.43 2.77
CA LEU A 183 -13.12 17.79 3.08
C LEU A 183 -12.10 17.06 2.19
N VAL A 184 -12.23 15.74 2.02
CA VAL A 184 -11.29 14.93 1.25
C VAL A 184 -11.39 15.21 -0.25
N ASP A 185 -12.61 15.37 -0.78
CA ASP A 185 -12.86 15.62 -2.19
C ASP A 185 -12.57 17.07 -2.60
N SER A 186 -12.48 17.99 -1.63
CA SER A 186 -12.11 19.39 -1.86
C SER A 186 -10.72 19.49 -2.50
N ARG A 187 -10.60 20.34 -3.52
CA ARG A 187 -9.32 20.67 -4.17
C ARG A 187 -8.53 21.72 -3.41
N ASP A 188 -9.10 22.30 -2.36
CA ASP A 188 -8.47 23.36 -1.58
C ASP A 188 -7.27 22.81 -0.81
N LEU A 189 -6.21 23.61 -0.81
CA LEU A 189 -5.00 23.33 -0.06
C LEU A 189 -5.30 23.38 1.44
N VAL A 190 -4.83 22.39 2.17
CA VAL A 190 -5.02 22.33 3.63
C VAL A 190 -4.20 23.44 4.26
N LEU A 191 -4.87 24.38 4.95
CA LEU A 191 -4.22 25.53 5.59
C LEU A 191 -3.37 26.38 4.63
N GLY A 192 -3.72 26.39 3.34
CA GLY A 192 -2.97 27.07 2.29
C GLY A 192 -1.62 26.41 1.94
N ASP A 193 -1.34 25.21 2.44
CA ASP A 193 -0.08 24.49 2.22
C ASP A 193 -0.31 23.26 1.32
N SER A 194 0.41 23.22 0.19
CA SER A 194 0.35 22.10 -0.76
C SER A 194 1.06 20.83 -0.27
N ASN A 195 1.92 20.94 0.74
CA ASN A 195 2.64 19.79 1.28
C ASN A 195 1.78 18.96 2.22
N ILE A 196 0.74 19.57 2.81
CA ILE A 196 -0.17 18.90 3.72
C ILE A 196 -1.15 18.05 2.90
N LYS A 197 -1.12 16.75 3.14
CA LYS A 197 -2.02 15.79 2.47
C LYS A 197 -3.21 15.46 3.36
N LYS A 198 -4.40 15.37 2.77
CA LYS A 198 -5.63 14.91 3.41
C LYS A 198 -6.11 13.60 2.80
N TYR A 199 -6.51 12.64 3.63
CA TYR A 199 -7.05 11.34 3.20
C TYR A 199 -7.81 10.65 4.34
N TYR A 200 -8.73 9.76 4.03
CA TYR A 200 -9.48 9.00 5.04
C TYR A 200 -8.59 8.12 5.94
N ASN A 201 -8.97 7.96 7.21
CA ASN A 201 -8.32 7.02 8.11
C ASN A 201 -8.78 5.57 7.83
N ILE A 202 -8.05 4.88 6.95
CA ILE A 202 -8.40 3.52 6.51
C ILE A 202 -7.78 2.44 7.42
N ILE A 203 -6.68 2.72 8.12
CA ILE A 203 -5.85 1.67 8.75
C ILE A 203 -6.52 1.05 10.00
N GLU A 204 -7.09 1.85 10.90
CA GLU A 204 -7.77 1.31 12.09
C GLU A 204 -9.04 0.55 11.72
N ASN A 205 -9.74 1.02 10.68
CA ASN A 205 -10.92 0.35 10.15
C ASN A 205 -10.59 -1.02 9.52
N LEU A 206 -9.43 -1.17 8.86
CA LEU A 206 -9.01 -2.45 8.29
C LEU A 206 -8.75 -3.52 9.36
N LYS A 207 -7.98 -3.20 10.42
CA LYS A 207 -7.71 -4.16 11.51
C LYS A 207 -9.00 -4.57 12.21
N ARG A 208 -9.88 -3.59 12.45
CA ARG A 208 -11.18 -3.81 13.07
C ARG A 208 -12.10 -4.67 12.21
N PHE A 209 -12.14 -4.42 10.90
CA PHE A 209 -12.89 -5.22 9.94
C PHE A 209 -12.34 -6.64 9.81
N GLU A 210 -11.02 -6.80 9.80
CA GLU A 210 -10.37 -8.12 9.78
C GLU A 210 -10.72 -8.93 11.03
N LEU A 211 -10.69 -8.30 12.22
CA LEU A 211 -11.11 -8.93 13.46
C LEU A 211 -12.58 -9.38 13.43
N VAL A 212 -13.48 -8.53 12.95
CA VAL A 212 -14.91 -8.89 12.80
C VAL A 212 -15.08 -10.07 11.85
N ASN A 213 -14.41 -10.06 10.70
CA ASN A 213 -14.46 -11.17 9.75
C ASN A 213 -13.91 -12.48 10.34
N LEU A 214 -12.84 -12.41 11.14
CA LEU A 214 -12.28 -13.58 11.81
C LEU A 214 -13.27 -14.18 12.82
N ILE A 215 -13.96 -13.33 13.58
CA ILE A 215 -15.01 -13.75 14.52
C ILE A 215 -16.17 -14.41 13.78
N GLU A 216 -16.65 -13.82 12.68
CA GLU A 216 -17.74 -14.39 11.87
C GLU A 216 -17.34 -15.74 11.24
N LYS A 217 -16.10 -15.86 10.76
CA LYS A 217 -15.57 -17.14 10.27
C LYS A 217 -15.53 -18.20 11.37
N GLN A 218 -15.07 -17.84 12.57
CA GLN A 218 -15.06 -18.75 13.72
C GLN A 218 -16.47 -19.18 14.12
N GLU A 219 -17.42 -18.25 14.15
CA GLU A 219 -18.84 -18.52 14.42
C GLU A 219 -19.42 -19.50 13.38
N GLY A 220 -19.10 -19.31 12.10
CA GLY A 220 -19.48 -20.23 11.02
C GLY A 220 -18.91 -21.64 11.19
N LEU A 221 -17.63 -21.75 11.55
CA LEU A 221 -16.98 -23.05 11.81
C LEU A 221 -17.57 -23.76 13.04
N ILE A 222 -17.86 -23.01 14.10
CA ILE A 222 -18.47 -23.58 15.31
C ILE A 222 -19.93 -24.00 15.08
N ASN A 223 -20.65 -23.31 14.20
CA ASN A 223 -22.00 -23.72 13.79
C ASN A 223 -22.01 -25.00 12.95
N GLN A 224 -20.88 -25.40 12.36
CA GLN A 224 -20.72 -26.68 11.65
C GLN A 224 -20.37 -27.84 12.58
N LEU A 225 -20.01 -27.57 13.84
CA LEU A 225 -19.74 -28.61 14.84
C LEU A 225 -21.05 -29.08 15.48
N ASN A 226 -21.09 -30.36 15.87
CA ASN A 226 -22.24 -30.96 16.57
C ASN A 226 -22.59 -30.16 17.84
N ASN A 227 -23.88 -30.14 18.19
CA ASN A 227 -24.45 -29.43 19.34
C ASN A 227 -24.10 -30.12 20.68
N ASP A 228 -22.82 -30.35 20.92
CA ASP A 228 -22.32 -30.87 22.19
C ASP A 228 -22.10 -29.72 23.20
N SER A 229 -22.00 -30.05 24.48
CA SER A 229 -21.90 -29.02 25.55
C SER A 229 -20.70 -28.09 25.36
N VAL A 230 -19.57 -28.63 24.87
CA VAL A 230 -18.34 -27.89 24.55
C VAL A 230 -18.55 -26.89 23.41
N THR A 231 -19.27 -27.29 22.35
CA THR A 231 -19.58 -26.40 21.22
C THR A 231 -20.46 -25.23 21.66
N ASN A 232 -21.42 -25.48 22.54
CA ASN A 232 -22.30 -24.44 23.09
C ASN A 232 -21.54 -23.46 24.00
N GLU A 233 -20.58 -23.96 24.78
CA GLU A 233 -19.70 -23.11 25.59
C GLU A 233 -18.80 -22.22 24.72
N LEU A 234 -18.26 -22.76 23.62
CA LEU A 234 -17.51 -22.00 22.62
C LEU A 234 -18.36 -20.90 21.96
N LYS A 235 -19.62 -21.20 21.59
CA LYS A 235 -20.57 -20.19 21.06
C LYS A 235 -20.78 -19.05 22.06
N ARG A 236 -20.98 -19.39 23.35
CA ARG A 236 -21.15 -18.39 24.43
C ARG A 236 -19.91 -17.53 24.62
N ASN A 237 -18.72 -18.13 24.61
CA ASN A 237 -17.46 -17.40 24.76
C ASN A 237 -17.19 -16.47 23.57
N LEU A 238 -17.49 -16.91 22.34
CA LEU A 238 -17.40 -16.04 21.16
C LEU A 238 -18.38 -14.87 21.23
N TYR A 239 -19.61 -15.12 21.65
CA TYR A 239 -20.57 -14.05 21.85
C TYR A 239 -20.06 -13.02 22.88
N LYS A 240 -19.51 -13.48 24.01
CA LYS A 240 -18.88 -12.60 25.02
C LYS A 240 -17.70 -11.80 24.46
N ILE A 241 -16.83 -12.42 23.67
CA ILE A 241 -15.72 -11.72 23.00
C ILE A 241 -16.27 -10.65 22.04
N LYS A 242 -17.31 -10.99 21.26
CA LYS A 242 -17.97 -10.07 20.32
C LYS A 242 -18.63 -8.89 21.04
N THR A 243 -19.28 -9.13 22.18
CA THR A 243 -19.84 -8.06 23.00
C THR A 243 -18.74 -7.22 23.61
N LEU A 244 -17.70 -7.82 24.21
CA LEU A 244 -16.57 -7.06 24.79
C LEU A 244 -15.84 -6.19 23.77
N ILE A 245 -15.66 -6.67 22.53
CA ILE A 245 -15.08 -5.86 21.46
C ILE A 245 -16.02 -4.71 21.07
N LYS A 246 -17.32 -4.99 20.92
CA LYS A 246 -18.33 -3.95 20.66
C LYS A 246 -18.43 -2.95 21.83
N ASP A 247 -18.25 -3.41 23.05
CA ASP A 247 -18.35 -2.61 24.25
C ASP A 247 -17.07 -1.82 24.46
N GLU A 248 -15.86 -2.32 24.19
CA GLU A 248 -14.64 -1.50 24.11
C GLU A 248 -14.72 -0.43 23.01
N ILE A 249 -15.43 -0.72 21.91
CA ILE A 249 -15.75 0.25 20.87
C ILE A 249 -16.65 1.38 21.43
N PHE A 250 -17.61 1.08 22.31
CA PHE A 250 -18.50 2.05 22.94
C PHE A 250 -17.88 2.72 24.18
N PHE A 251 -17.13 1.99 24.99
CA PHE A 251 -16.37 2.51 26.14
C PHE A 251 -15.27 3.46 25.68
N ASN A 252 -14.60 3.23 24.55
CA ASN A 252 -13.71 4.24 23.97
C ASN A 252 -14.43 5.49 23.44
N LYS A 253 -15.76 5.42 23.22
CA LYS A 253 -16.60 6.59 22.95
C LYS A 253 -17.04 7.29 24.25
N GLU A 254 -17.33 6.56 25.33
CA GLU A 254 -17.88 7.13 26.58
C GLU A 254 -16.83 7.51 27.64
N THR A 255 -15.75 6.74 27.82
CA THR A 255 -14.66 7.13 28.75
C THR A 255 -13.88 8.36 28.30
N LYS A 256 -14.00 8.77 27.03
CA LYS A 256 -13.52 10.06 26.54
C LYS A 256 -14.47 11.24 26.79
N ILE A 257 -15.74 10.98 27.13
CA ILE A 257 -16.70 12.02 27.49
C ILE A 257 -16.54 12.40 28.97
N ASN A 258 -16.21 11.45 29.85
CA ASN A 258 -16.22 11.68 31.30
C ASN A 258 -14.85 12.01 31.95
N ASN A 259 -13.73 11.86 31.25
CA ASN A 259 -12.43 12.26 31.83
C ASN A 259 -12.16 13.78 31.77
N ASN A 260 -13.13 14.58 31.33
CA ASN A 260 -13.05 16.05 31.33
C ASN A 260 -13.83 16.72 32.48
N THR A 261 -14.38 15.97 33.44
CA THR A 261 -15.11 16.56 34.59
C THR A 261 -14.43 16.37 35.95
N GLN A 262 -13.22 15.81 36.03
CA GLN A 262 -12.52 15.61 37.32
C GLN A 262 -11.19 16.37 37.52
N SER A 263 -10.90 17.43 36.76
CA SER A 263 -9.72 18.30 37.04
C SER A 263 -10.03 19.74 37.47
N LEU A 264 -11.30 20.07 37.76
CA LEU A 264 -11.71 21.44 38.15
C LEU A 264 -11.76 21.72 39.66
N TYR A 265 -11.25 20.83 40.51
CA TYR A 265 -11.13 21.09 41.94
C TYR A 265 -9.76 20.65 42.44
N PHE A 266 -8.72 21.46 42.24
CA PHE A 266 -7.56 21.55 43.14
C PHE A 266 -6.62 22.64 42.62
N ASN A 267 -6.83 23.87 43.10
CA ASN A 267 -5.80 24.86 43.46
C ASN A 267 -6.41 26.27 43.57
N SER A 268 -7.34 26.42 44.50
CA SER A 268 -7.59 27.69 45.16
C SER A 268 -7.36 27.45 46.65
N PHE A 269 -6.10 27.38 47.09
CA PHE A 269 -5.64 27.58 48.47
C PHE A 269 -4.13 27.36 48.49
N LEU A 270 -3.37 28.46 48.55
CA LEU A 270 -2.17 28.69 49.38
C LEU A 270 -1.32 29.81 48.74
N ASN A 271 -1.39 30.97 49.42
CA ASN A 271 -0.42 32.08 49.55
C ASN A 271 0.58 32.35 48.42
#